data_AF-A0A4U9V045-F1
#
_entry.id   AF-A0A4U9V045-F1
#
_cell.length_a   1.000
_cell.length_b   1.000
_cell.length_c   1.000
_cell.angle_alpha   90.00
_cell.angle_beta   90.00
_cell.angle_gamma   90.00
#
_symmetry.space_group_name_H-M   'P 1'
#
loop_
_entity.id
_entity.type
_entity.pdbx_description
1 polymer ?
#
loop_
_entity_poly.entity_id
_entity_poly.type
_entity_poly.pdbx_seq_one_letter_code
_entity_poly.pdbx_strand_id
1 'polypeptide(L)'
;MLARFTTRIVADKARYPFLLSNGNRVAEGDLADGRHWVQWQDPFPKPSYLFALVAGDFDVLRDSFTTRSGRKVALELFVDRGNLDRADWAMTSLKNSMKWTKTRFGLEYDLDIYMIVAVDFFNMGAMENKGLNIFNSKYVLAKAETATDKDYLNIEAVIGHEYFHNWTGNRVTCRDWFQLSLKEG
;
A
#
# COMPACT_ATOMS: atom_id res chain seq x y z
N MET A 1 -1.66 11.35 -19.21
CA MET A 1 -2.24 12.49 -18.48
C MET A 1 -2.04 12.25 -16.98
N LEU A 2 -1.64 13.26 -16.22
CA LEU A 2 -1.52 13.20 -14.76
C LEU A 2 -2.68 14.00 -14.14
N ALA A 3 -3.37 13.43 -13.16
CA ALA A 3 -4.51 14.08 -12.52
C ALA A 3 -4.46 13.93 -10.99
N ARG A 4 -5.02 14.90 -10.27
CA ARG A 4 -5.28 14.76 -8.83
C ARG A 4 -6.59 14.00 -8.64
N PHE A 5 -6.59 13.00 -7.78
CA PHE A 5 -7.76 12.13 -7.57
C PHE A 5 -8.39 12.45 -6.22
N THR A 6 -9.72 12.54 -6.24
CA THR A 6 -10.56 12.50 -5.05
C THR A 6 -11.57 11.38 -5.28
N THR A 7 -11.59 10.39 -4.39
CA THR A 7 -12.32 9.14 -4.59
C THR A 7 -13.29 8.94 -3.45
N ARG A 8 -14.58 8.94 -3.74
CA ARG A 8 -15.63 8.57 -2.79
C ARG A 8 -16.09 7.15 -3.08
N ILE A 9 -16.08 6.31 -2.04
CA ILE A 9 -16.53 4.93 -2.09
C ILE A 9 -17.79 4.84 -1.23
N VAL A 10 -18.84 4.19 -1.74
CA VAL A 10 -20.09 3.94 -1.02
C VAL A 10 -20.37 2.44 -1.11
N ALA A 11 -20.56 1.78 0.03
CA ALA A 11 -20.78 0.33 0.07
C ALA A 11 -21.63 -0.07 1.28
N ASP A 12 -22.09 -1.32 1.28
CA ASP A 12 -22.73 -1.95 2.44
C ASP A 12 -21.74 -2.04 3.61
N LYS A 13 -22.09 -1.48 4.78
CA LYS A 13 -21.16 -1.34 5.92
C LYS A 13 -20.84 -2.68 6.58
N ALA A 14 -21.77 -3.63 6.56
CA ALA A 14 -21.58 -4.94 7.17
C ALA A 14 -20.66 -5.83 6.32
N ARG A 15 -20.80 -5.77 4.99
CA ARG A 15 -19.98 -6.55 4.05
C ARG A 15 -18.61 -5.92 3.76
N TYR A 16 -18.52 -4.60 3.79
CA TYR A 16 -17.32 -3.86 3.40
C TYR A 16 -16.95 -2.80 4.45
N PRO A 17 -16.66 -3.18 5.70
CA PRO A 17 -16.37 -2.22 6.77
C PRO A 17 -15.14 -1.35 6.50
N PHE A 18 -14.21 -1.80 5.64
CA PHE A 18 -13.07 -0.99 5.19
C PHE A 18 -13.23 -0.57 3.74
N LEU A 19 -13.19 0.74 3.49
CA LEU A 19 -13.19 1.35 2.16
C LEU A 19 -11.92 2.20 1.98
N LEU A 20 -11.01 1.74 1.12
CA LEU A 20 -9.67 2.31 0.97
C LEU A 20 -9.45 2.81 -0.46
N SER A 21 -8.77 3.94 -0.60
CA SER A 21 -8.21 4.43 -1.85
C SER A 21 -6.92 5.20 -1.59
N ASN A 22 -6.27 5.73 -2.62
CA ASN A 22 -5.00 6.45 -2.50
C ASN A 22 -5.13 7.71 -1.63
N GLY A 23 -4.04 8.07 -0.94
CA GLY A 23 -3.92 9.33 -0.20
C GLY A 23 -4.50 9.26 1.21
N ASN A 24 -5.20 10.31 1.64
CA ASN A 24 -5.73 10.44 3.01
C ASN A 24 -7.26 10.47 3.03
N ARG A 25 -7.85 9.95 4.11
CA ARG A 25 -9.28 10.10 4.40
C ARG A 25 -9.57 11.57 4.66
N VAL A 26 -10.51 12.15 3.91
CA VAL A 26 -10.90 13.57 4.04
C VAL A 26 -12.34 13.75 4.50
N ALA A 27 -13.19 12.73 4.31
CA ALA A 27 -14.54 12.71 4.84
C ALA A 27 -15.07 11.28 4.91
N GLU A 28 -16.03 11.04 5.79
CA GLU A 28 -16.73 9.76 5.94
C GLU A 28 -18.15 9.98 6.45
N GLY A 29 -19.01 8.97 6.32
CA GLY A 29 -20.34 9.02 6.91
C GLY A 29 -21.17 7.77 6.65
N ASP A 30 -22.27 7.67 7.38
CA ASP A 30 -23.25 6.59 7.25
C ASP A 30 -24.45 7.02 6.39
N LEU A 31 -25.13 6.05 5.79
CA LEU A 31 -26.36 6.21 5.01
C LEU A 31 -27.51 5.43 5.67
N ALA A 32 -28.75 5.84 5.38
CA ALA A 32 -29.95 5.32 6.05
C ALA A 32 -30.27 3.84 5.74
N ASP A 33 -29.67 3.25 4.71
CA ASP A 33 -29.95 1.90 4.23
C ASP A 33 -28.87 0.88 4.60
N GLY A 34 -28.12 1.13 5.68
CA GLY A 34 -27.05 0.25 6.14
C GLY A 34 -25.74 0.37 5.34
N ARG A 35 -25.70 1.24 4.33
CA ARG A 35 -24.47 1.62 3.64
C ARG A 35 -23.70 2.69 4.40
N HIS A 36 -22.42 2.81 4.08
CA HIS A 36 -21.56 3.91 4.51
C HIS A 36 -20.69 4.38 3.36
N TRP A 37 -19.94 5.45 3.59
CA TRP A 37 -19.01 5.98 2.60
C TRP A 37 -17.76 6.55 3.23
N VAL A 38 -16.66 6.47 2.48
CA VAL A 38 -15.38 7.13 2.81
C VAL A 38 -14.91 7.86 1.55
N GLN A 39 -14.42 9.08 1.74
CA GLN A 39 -13.83 9.90 0.70
C GLN A 39 -12.35 10.10 0.98
N TRP A 40 -11.55 9.81 -0.05
CA TRP A 40 -10.10 9.88 -0.05
C TRP A 40 -9.62 10.98 -0.99
N GLN A 41 -8.52 11.62 -0.64
CA GLN A 41 -7.85 12.59 -1.50
C GLN A 41 -6.35 12.31 -1.54
N ASP A 42 -5.81 12.19 -2.75
CA ASP A 42 -4.37 12.12 -3.00
C ASP A 42 -3.90 13.46 -3.59
N PRO A 43 -3.00 14.19 -2.89
CA PRO A 43 -2.54 15.49 -3.35
C PRO A 43 -1.61 15.40 -4.57
N PHE A 44 -1.00 14.26 -4.84
CA PHE A 44 -0.05 14.10 -5.95
C PHE A 44 -0.78 13.81 -7.27
N PRO A 45 -0.54 14.62 -8.33
CA PRO A 45 -0.99 14.24 -9.67
C PRO A 45 -0.37 12.91 -10.08
N LYS A 46 -1.21 11.94 -10.44
CA LYS A 46 -0.77 10.60 -10.84
C LYS A 46 -1.41 10.14 -12.14
N PRO A 47 -0.75 9.26 -12.91
CA PRO A 47 -1.40 8.54 -13.99
C PRO A 47 -2.43 7.55 -13.45
N SER A 48 -3.42 7.17 -14.26
CA SER A 48 -4.51 6.30 -13.85
C SER A 48 -4.07 4.90 -13.43
N TYR A 49 -2.93 4.39 -13.92
CA TYR A 49 -2.46 3.05 -13.54
C TYR A 49 -2.05 2.95 -12.06
N LEU A 50 -1.80 4.09 -11.39
CA LEU A 50 -1.52 4.14 -9.95
C LEU A 50 -2.77 4.32 -9.08
N PHE A 51 -3.95 4.38 -9.68
CA PHE A 51 -5.20 4.37 -8.93
C PHE A 51 -5.42 3.02 -8.24
N ALA A 52 -5.90 3.04 -7.00
CA ALA A 52 -6.34 1.84 -6.28
C ALA A 52 -7.64 2.10 -5.52
N LEU A 53 -8.43 1.03 -5.38
CA LEU A 53 -9.61 0.96 -4.53
C LEU A 53 -9.67 -0.44 -3.93
N VAL A 54 -9.86 -0.51 -2.61
CA VAL A 54 -10.09 -1.78 -1.89
C VAL A 54 -11.33 -1.62 -1.01
N ALA A 55 -12.19 -2.63 -1.02
CA ALA A 55 -13.36 -2.72 -0.16
C ALA A 55 -13.48 -4.14 0.39
N GLY A 56 -13.54 -4.30 1.72
CA GLY A 56 -13.55 -5.62 2.34
C GLY A 56 -13.59 -5.60 3.86
N ASP A 57 -13.58 -6.79 4.45
CA ASP A 57 -13.40 -7.00 5.88
C ASP A 57 -12.03 -7.65 6.13
N PHE A 58 -11.24 -7.02 7.00
CA PHE A 58 -9.82 -7.36 7.18
C PHE A 58 -9.45 -7.34 8.64
N ASP A 59 -8.47 -8.16 9.00
CA ASP A 59 -7.61 -7.82 10.11
C ASP A 59 -6.55 -6.80 9.66
N VAL A 60 -6.13 -5.93 10.59
CA VAL A 60 -5.19 -4.84 10.27
C VAL A 60 -4.06 -4.80 11.27
N LEU A 61 -2.84 -5.10 10.81
CA LEU A 61 -1.63 -4.83 11.58
C LEU A 61 -1.27 -3.35 11.41
N ARG A 62 -1.23 -2.62 12.53
CA ARG A 62 -0.95 -1.18 12.58
C ARG A 62 0.39 -0.92 13.24
N ASP A 63 1.20 -0.09 12.62
CA ASP A 63 2.48 0.37 13.16
C ASP A 63 2.76 1.81 12.69
N SER A 64 3.95 2.31 12.96
CA SER A 64 4.38 3.65 12.54
C SER A 64 5.85 3.69 12.14
N PHE A 65 6.19 4.66 11.31
CA PHE A 65 7.56 5.00 10.99
C PHE A 65 7.76 6.51 11.12
N THR A 66 8.86 6.93 11.73
CA THR A 66 9.22 8.35 11.80
C THR A 66 10.37 8.61 10.83
N THR A 67 10.15 9.50 9.85
CA THR A 67 11.20 9.89 8.90
C THR A 67 12.29 10.71 9.60
N ARG A 68 13.43 10.95 8.94
CA ARG A 68 14.53 11.73 9.54
C ARG A 68 14.12 13.19 9.75
N SER A 69 13.27 13.74 8.88
CA SER A 69 12.69 15.08 9.06
C SER A 69 11.61 15.16 10.15
N GLY A 70 11.23 14.02 10.76
CA GLY A 70 10.27 13.97 11.86
C GLY A 70 8.82 13.74 11.43
N ARG A 71 8.54 13.50 10.14
CA ARG A 71 7.21 13.10 9.68
C ARG A 71 6.86 11.73 10.27
N LYS A 72 5.74 11.64 10.99
CA LYS A 72 5.16 10.36 11.42
C LYS A 72 4.29 9.80 10.29
N VAL A 73 4.58 8.59 9.87
CA VAL A 73 3.83 7.85 8.85
C VAL A 73 3.11 6.71 9.54
N ALA A 74 1.79 6.64 9.38
CA ALA A 74 1.01 5.48 9.82
C ALA A 74 1.21 4.34 8.83
N LEU A 75 1.51 3.14 9.33
CA LEU A 75 1.64 1.93 8.52
C LEU A 75 0.45 1.03 8.80
N GLU A 76 -0.29 0.64 7.75
CA GLU A 76 -1.48 -0.20 7.87
C GLU A 76 -1.35 -1.39 6.90
N LEU A 77 -1.25 -2.60 7.43
CA LEU A 77 -1.19 -3.83 6.64
C LEU A 77 -2.50 -4.62 6.84
N PHE A 78 -3.31 -4.66 5.78
CA PHE A 78 -4.61 -5.31 5.72
C PHE A 78 -4.46 -6.73 5.18
N VAL A 79 -4.97 -7.69 5.92
CA VAL A 79 -4.96 -9.11 5.58
C VAL A 79 -6.33 -9.72 5.86
N ASP A 80 -6.65 -10.84 5.20
CA ASP A 80 -7.86 -11.58 5.50
C ASP A 80 -7.91 -11.98 6.99
N ARG A 81 -9.12 -12.02 7.55
CA ARG A 81 -9.37 -12.38 8.96
C ARG A 81 -8.64 -13.67 9.33
N GLY A 82 -7.90 -13.65 10.43
CA GLY A 82 -7.13 -14.79 10.95
C GLY A 82 -5.68 -14.87 10.48
N ASN A 83 -5.20 -13.97 9.63
CA ASN A 83 -3.82 -13.98 9.10
C ASN A 83 -2.85 -13.00 9.80
N LEU A 84 -3.25 -12.34 10.90
CA LEU A 84 -2.38 -11.37 11.60
C LEU A 84 -1.05 -11.95 12.06
N ASP A 85 -1.03 -13.22 12.48
CA ASP A 85 0.16 -13.91 12.97
C ASP A 85 1.19 -14.21 11.87
N ARG A 86 0.88 -13.86 10.61
CA ARG A 86 1.74 -13.99 9.44
C ARG A 86 2.19 -12.64 8.85
N ALA A 87 1.79 -11.51 9.46
CA ALA A 87 1.94 -10.17 8.88
C ALA A 87 3.21 -9.42 9.35
N ASP A 88 3.82 -9.83 10.47
CA ASP A 88 4.89 -9.08 11.14
C ASP A 88 6.16 -8.91 10.29
N TRP A 89 6.51 -9.92 9.49
CA TRP A 89 7.69 -9.86 8.64
C TRP A 89 7.55 -8.83 7.52
N ALA A 90 6.37 -8.74 6.89
CA ALA A 90 6.10 -7.73 5.86
C ALA A 90 6.15 -6.30 6.45
N MET A 91 5.59 -6.08 7.65
CA MET A 91 5.68 -4.79 8.34
C MET A 91 7.12 -4.43 8.72
N THR A 92 7.90 -5.41 9.16
CA THR A 92 9.33 -5.23 9.43
C THR A 92 10.11 -4.87 8.16
N SER A 93 9.85 -5.60 7.08
CA SER A 93 10.45 -5.35 5.76
C SER A 93 10.14 -3.94 5.27
N LEU A 94 8.88 -3.48 5.39
CA LEU A 94 8.49 -2.12 5.01
C LEU A 94 9.29 -1.06 5.77
N LYS A 95 9.40 -1.19 7.10
CA LYS A 95 10.20 -0.27 7.93
C LYS A 95 11.69 -0.29 7.54
N ASN A 96 12.23 -1.48 7.21
CA ASN A 96 13.60 -1.62 6.72
C ASN A 96 13.78 -0.91 5.39
N SER A 97 12.86 -1.07 4.43
CA SER A 97 12.87 -0.38 3.13
C SER A 97 12.83 1.14 3.32
N MET A 98 11.93 1.64 4.16
CA MET A 98 11.83 3.07 4.50
C MET A 98 13.16 3.62 5.05
N LYS A 99 13.77 2.92 6.00
CA LYS A 99 15.05 3.30 6.60
C LYS A 99 16.21 3.22 5.60
N TRP A 100 16.21 2.20 4.75
CA TRP A 100 17.28 1.96 3.79
C TRP A 100 17.26 3.00 2.67
N THR A 101 16.11 3.30 2.07
CA THR A 101 16.01 4.33 1.01
C THR A 101 16.48 5.69 1.54
N LYS A 102 16.12 6.03 2.77
CA LYS A 102 16.64 7.23 3.44
C LYS A 102 18.15 7.19 3.61
N THR A 103 18.72 6.06 4.03
CA THR A 103 20.16 5.94 4.31
C THR A 103 21.00 5.90 3.04
N ARG A 104 20.52 5.21 2.00
CA ARG A 104 21.25 4.96 0.75
C ARG A 104 21.03 6.06 -0.29
N PHE A 105 19.83 6.62 -0.37
CA PHE A 105 19.43 7.58 -1.42
C PHE A 105 18.97 8.93 -0.89
N GLY A 106 18.82 9.10 0.43
CA GLY A 106 18.37 10.37 1.01
C GLY A 106 16.90 10.69 0.76
N LEU A 107 16.08 9.69 0.42
CA LEU A 107 14.67 9.87 0.08
C LEU A 107 13.76 9.49 1.26
N GLU A 108 12.76 10.31 1.53
CA GLU A 108 11.74 10.06 2.56
C GLU A 108 10.37 9.79 1.92
N TYR A 109 9.49 9.13 2.67
CA TYR A 109 8.11 8.97 2.27
C TYR A 109 7.35 10.31 2.34
N ASP A 110 6.40 10.50 1.43
CA ASP A 110 5.82 11.80 1.09
C ASP A 110 4.31 11.92 1.35
N LEU A 111 3.69 10.88 1.92
CA LEU A 111 2.31 10.88 2.43
C LEU A 111 2.28 10.61 3.94
N ASP A 112 1.08 10.59 4.50
CA ASP A 112 0.85 10.46 5.95
C ASP A 112 0.52 9.01 6.36
N ILE A 113 0.05 8.20 5.42
CA ILE A 113 -0.32 6.79 5.62
C ILE A 113 0.29 5.96 4.49
N TYR A 114 0.87 4.81 4.83
CA TYR A 114 1.27 3.77 3.89
C TYR A 114 0.42 2.53 4.14
N MET A 115 -0.46 2.21 3.19
CA MET A 115 -1.33 1.05 3.27
C MET A 115 -0.83 -0.07 2.35
N ILE A 116 -0.86 -1.30 2.85
CA ILE A 116 -0.64 -2.52 2.07
C ILE A 116 -1.85 -3.43 2.25
N VAL A 117 -2.39 -3.96 1.16
CA VAL A 117 -3.47 -4.95 1.20
C VAL A 117 -2.97 -6.25 0.56
N ALA A 118 -2.99 -7.34 1.32
CA ALA A 118 -2.71 -8.68 0.80
C ALA A 118 -3.99 -9.30 0.24
N VAL A 119 -3.94 -9.82 -0.99
CA VAL A 119 -5.05 -10.52 -1.64
C VAL A 119 -4.56 -11.83 -2.27
N ASP A 120 -5.38 -12.88 -2.21
CA ASP A 120 -5.01 -14.19 -2.77
C ASP A 120 -5.13 -14.25 -4.31
N PHE A 121 -6.07 -13.49 -4.88
CA PHE A 121 -6.33 -13.48 -6.32
C PHE A 121 -5.68 -12.26 -6.98
N PHE A 122 -4.42 -12.39 -7.36
CA PHE A 122 -3.65 -11.33 -8.02
C PHE A 122 -2.76 -11.90 -9.12
N ASN A 123 -2.88 -11.37 -10.35
CA ASN A 123 -2.14 -11.86 -11.51
C ASN A 123 -0.65 -11.49 -11.48
N MET A 124 -0.31 -10.35 -10.85
CA MET A 124 1.05 -9.86 -10.70
C MET A 124 1.58 -10.19 -9.30
N GLY A 125 2.84 -9.85 -9.01
CA GLY A 125 3.41 -10.04 -7.67
C GLY A 125 2.86 -9.05 -6.66
N ALA A 126 3.03 -7.78 -6.94
CA ALA A 126 2.44 -6.67 -6.20
C ALA A 126 2.27 -5.46 -7.14
N MET A 127 1.77 -4.35 -6.61
CA MET A 127 1.52 -3.14 -7.38
C MET A 127 1.72 -1.90 -6.51
N GLU A 128 2.41 -0.89 -7.06
CA GLU A 128 2.93 0.28 -6.36
C GLU A 128 1.91 1.43 -6.21
N ASN A 129 0.61 1.15 -6.23
CA ASN A 129 -0.42 2.19 -6.24
C ASN A 129 -0.20 3.18 -5.09
N LYS A 130 -0.13 4.48 -5.40
CA LYS A 130 0.39 5.52 -4.48
C LYS A 130 -0.28 5.47 -3.09
N GLY A 131 0.47 5.00 -2.09
CA GLY A 131 0.03 4.91 -0.68
C GLY A 131 -1.01 3.82 -0.36
N LEU A 132 -1.37 2.98 -1.34
CA LEU A 132 -2.27 1.84 -1.16
C LEU A 132 -1.80 0.68 -2.04
N ASN A 133 -0.69 0.07 -1.68
CA ASN A 133 -0.12 -1.01 -2.47
C ASN A 133 -0.97 -2.27 -2.32
N ILE A 134 -1.15 -3.01 -3.41
CA ILE A 134 -1.90 -4.26 -3.44
C ILE A 134 -0.93 -5.40 -3.76
N PHE A 135 -0.87 -6.38 -2.88
CA PHE A 135 0.08 -7.49 -2.97
C PHE A 135 -0.64 -8.82 -3.15
N ASN A 136 -0.05 -9.70 -3.96
CA ASN A 136 -0.33 -11.12 -3.83
C ASN A 136 0.09 -11.58 -2.44
N SER A 137 -0.78 -12.30 -1.73
CA SER A 137 -0.56 -12.74 -0.34
C SER A 137 0.73 -13.56 -0.15
N LYS A 138 1.21 -14.23 -1.21
CA LYS A 138 2.52 -14.91 -1.25
C LYS A 138 3.69 -14.01 -0.88
N TYR A 139 3.61 -12.72 -1.21
CA TYR A 139 4.66 -11.72 -0.93
C TYR A 139 4.38 -10.89 0.32
N VAL A 140 3.49 -11.37 1.21
CA VAL A 140 3.19 -10.73 2.50
C VAL A 140 3.21 -11.73 3.64
N LEU A 141 2.49 -12.85 3.51
CA LEU A 141 2.15 -13.72 4.63
C LEU A 141 3.23 -14.77 4.90
N ALA A 142 4.02 -14.58 5.96
CA ALA A 142 5.05 -15.53 6.38
C ALA A 142 5.04 -15.80 7.88
N LYS A 143 5.30 -17.07 8.21
CA LYS A 143 5.55 -17.55 9.57
C LYS A 143 6.51 -18.74 9.47
N ALA A 144 7.32 -18.97 10.51
CA ALA A 144 8.41 -19.95 10.46
C ALA A 144 7.93 -21.37 10.10
N GLU A 145 6.70 -21.73 10.48
CA GLU A 145 6.12 -23.04 10.20
C GLU A 145 5.61 -23.17 8.75
N THR A 146 5.38 -22.06 8.05
CA THR A 146 4.69 -22.04 6.75
C THR A 146 5.51 -21.43 5.61
N ALA A 147 6.60 -20.74 5.92
CA ALA A 147 7.42 -19.99 4.96
C ALA A 147 8.88 -20.38 5.07
N THR A 148 9.54 -20.58 3.93
CA THR A 148 10.96 -20.88 3.85
C THR A 148 11.79 -19.60 3.95
N ASP A 149 13.09 -19.70 4.23
CA ASP A 149 14.01 -18.55 4.19
C ASP A 149 13.93 -17.78 2.87
N LYS A 150 13.76 -18.51 1.75
CA LYS A 150 13.58 -17.90 0.43
C LYS A 150 12.31 -17.06 0.36
N ASP A 151 11.22 -17.49 1.01
CA ASP A 151 9.97 -16.72 1.05
C ASP A 151 10.15 -15.44 1.88
N TYR A 152 10.84 -15.50 3.02
CA TYR A 152 11.17 -14.31 3.81
C TYR A 152 11.99 -13.29 2.99
N LEU A 153 13.01 -13.74 2.26
CA LEU A 153 13.81 -12.87 1.39
C LEU A 153 12.99 -12.32 0.21
N ASN A 154 12.10 -13.12 -0.38
CA ASN A 154 11.22 -12.65 -1.45
C ASN A 154 10.23 -11.59 -0.95
N ILE A 155 9.66 -11.76 0.25
CA ILE A 155 8.79 -10.77 0.89
C ILE A 155 9.57 -9.47 1.09
N GLU A 156 10.79 -9.53 1.65
CA GLU A 156 11.62 -8.35 1.85
C GLU A 156 11.92 -7.65 0.51
N ALA A 157 12.28 -8.41 -0.51
CA ALA A 157 12.59 -7.89 -1.84
C ALA A 157 11.39 -7.21 -2.51
N VAL A 158 10.21 -7.84 -2.51
CA VAL A 158 9.01 -7.30 -3.16
C VAL A 158 8.44 -6.12 -2.36
N ILE A 159 8.37 -6.20 -1.03
CA ILE A 159 7.99 -5.06 -0.18
C ILE A 159 8.91 -3.87 -0.42
N GLY A 160 10.23 -4.12 -0.52
CA GLY A 160 11.20 -3.10 -0.89
C GLY A 160 10.96 -2.50 -2.27
N HIS A 161 10.82 -3.34 -3.29
CA HIS A 161 10.59 -2.93 -4.67
C HIS A 161 9.39 -1.98 -4.80
N GLU A 162 8.24 -2.36 -4.24
CA GLU A 162 7.03 -1.53 -4.31
C GLU A 162 7.17 -0.24 -3.49
N TYR A 163 7.91 -0.26 -2.37
CA TYR A 163 8.21 0.96 -1.62
C TYR A 163 9.13 1.91 -2.41
N PHE A 164 10.14 1.38 -3.11
CA PHE A 164 11.08 2.18 -3.89
C PHE A 164 10.41 2.88 -5.07
N HIS A 165 9.43 2.22 -5.70
CA HIS A 165 8.59 2.83 -6.73
C HIS A 165 7.89 4.12 -6.29
N ASN A 166 7.72 4.36 -4.99
CA ASN A 166 7.22 5.65 -4.49
C ASN A 166 7.98 6.85 -5.09
N TRP A 167 9.28 6.68 -5.35
CA TRP A 167 10.10 7.67 -6.03
C TRP A 167 10.32 7.31 -7.51
N THR A 168 10.76 6.09 -7.81
CA THR A 168 11.10 5.60 -9.16
C THR A 168 9.93 4.89 -9.82
N GLY A 169 8.89 5.64 -10.20
CA GLY A 169 7.67 5.10 -10.80
C GLY A 169 6.46 5.99 -10.52
N ASN A 170 6.36 6.47 -9.28
CA ASN A 170 5.23 7.29 -8.85
C ASN A 170 5.54 8.79 -8.93
N ARG A 171 6.57 9.26 -8.22
CA ARG A 171 6.94 10.69 -8.22
C ARG A 171 7.54 11.13 -9.56
N VAL A 172 8.29 10.25 -10.20
CA VAL A 172 8.67 10.33 -11.61
C VAL A 172 8.09 9.09 -12.28
N THR A 173 7.20 9.29 -13.26
CA THR A 173 6.50 8.20 -13.97
C THR A 173 6.85 8.16 -15.45
N CYS A 174 6.57 7.04 -16.10
CA CYS A 174 6.73 6.84 -17.54
C CYS A 174 5.86 7.80 -18.35
N ARG A 175 6.42 8.37 -19.44
CA ARG A 175 5.68 9.16 -20.43
C ARG A 175 4.66 8.30 -21.19
N ASP A 176 5.08 7.09 -21.53
CA ASP A 176 4.32 6.06 -22.23
C ASP A 176 4.88 4.68 -21.85
N TRP A 177 4.15 3.61 -22.19
CA TRP A 177 4.49 2.25 -21.79
C TRP A 177 5.77 1.68 -22.41
N PHE A 178 6.28 2.26 -23.51
CA PHE A 178 7.57 1.85 -24.06
C PHE A 178 8.74 2.23 -23.14
N GLN A 179 8.51 3.15 -22.20
CA GLN A 179 9.47 3.54 -21.17
C GLN A 179 9.35 2.70 -19.90
N LEU A 180 8.68 1.54 -19.91
CA LEU A 180 8.45 0.74 -18.70
C LEU A 180 9.75 0.45 -17.92
N SER A 181 10.83 0.11 -18.62
CA SER A 181 12.12 -0.18 -17.98
C SER A 181 12.75 1.02 -17.24
N LEU A 182 12.24 2.25 -17.42
CA LEU A 182 12.64 3.42 -16.64
C LEU A 182 12.32 3.24 -15.14
N LYS A 183 11.19 2.59 -14.83
CA LYS A 183 10.75 2.37 -13.45
C LYS A 183 11.09 0.96 -12.95
N GLU A 184 11.08 -0.03 -13.83
CA GLU A 184 11.26 -1.45 -13.46
C GLU A 184 12.71 -1.93 -13.41
N GLY A 185 13.64 -1.23 -14.08
CA GLY A 185 15.05 -1.62 -14.19
C GLY A 185 15.88 -1.18 -12.99
#